data_AF-A0A844EPI6-F1
#
_entry.id   AF-A0A844EPI6-F1
#
_cell.length_a   1.000
_cell.length_b   1.000
_cell.length_c   1.000
_cell.angle_alpha   90.00
_cell.angle_beta   90.00
_cell.angle_gamma   90.00
#
_symmetry.space_group_name_H-M   'P 1'
#
loop_
_entity.id
_entity.type
_entity.pdbx_description
1 polymer ?
#
loop_
_entity_poly.entity_id
_entity_poly.type
_entity_poly.pdbx_seq_one_letter_code
_entity_poly.pdbx_strand_id
1 'polypeptide(L)'
;HTPFVVNQASYNMLNRGIEDDGLLDTLSQNHKALVAYGPLAEGLLTDKYLKGMDDDVKIHWSNEFVIKHGKDELVTKLNQLNEIAKNRGQNLAQMSLAWLLHDKTVASVVTGASKI
;
A
#
# COMPACT_ATOMS: atom_id res chain seq x y z
N HIS A 1 -16.74 -14.20 26.81
CA HIS A 1 -15.39 -14.12 26.21
C HIS A 1 -15.54 -13.66 24.77
N THR A 2 -14.84 -12.61 24.36
CA THR A 2 -14.91 -12.05 23.00
C THR A 2 -13.51 -12.04 22.42
N PRO A 3 -13.17 -12.98 21.51
CA PRO A 3 -11.80 -13.11 21.03
C PRO A 3 -11.43 -11.94 20.10
N PHE A 4 -10.29 -11.31 20.36
CA PHE A 4 -9.62 -10.44 19.41
C PHE A 4 -8.66 -11.28 18.56
N VAL A 5 -8.86 -11.30 17.25
CA VAL A 5 -8.10 -12.15 16.30
C VAL A 5 -7.44 -11.36 15.18
N VAL A 6 -7.97 -10.19 14.84
CA VAL A 6 -7.55 -9.42 13.67
C VAL A 6 -7.71 -7.93 13.91
N ASN A 7 -6.75 -7.16 13.39
CA ASN A 7 -6.88 -5.71 13.21
C ASN A 7 -6.90 -5.38 11.72
N GLN A 8 -7.58 -4.30 11.34
CA GLN A 8 -7.59 -3.80 9.97
C GLN A 8 -7.00 -2.39 9.94
N ALA A 9 -6.00 -2.17 9.10
CA ALA A 9 -5.29 -0.89 9.01
C ALA A 9 -4.90 -0.52 7.56
N SER A 10 -4.69 0.79 7.32
CA SER A 10 -4.19 1.31 6.04
C SER A 10 -2.71 0.97 5.93
N TYR A 11 -2.34 0.15 4.97
CA TYR A 11 -0.96 -0.29 4.80
C TYR A 11 -0.65 -0.59 3.33
N ASN A 12 0.41 0.03 2.81
CA ASN A 12 0.91 -0.16 1.46
C ASN A 12 2.35 0.36 1.36
N MET A 13 3.00 0.22 0.20
CA MET A 13 4.40 0.62 0.02
C MET A 13 4.68 2.12 0.25
N LEU A 14 3.65 2.98 0.17
CA LEU A 14 3.75 4.42 0.41
C LEU A 14 3.34 4.81 1.83
N ASN A 15 2.37 4.10 2.42
CA ASN A 15 1.89 4.27 3.78
C ASN A 15 2.29 3.11 4.67
N ARG A 16 3.36 3.35 5.44
CA ARG A 16 4.00 2.39 6.34
C ARG A 16 3.91 2.81 7.82
N GLY A 17 3.03 3.75 8.16
CA GLY A 17 2.95 4.30 9.52
C GLY A 17 2.69 3.25 10.61
N ILE A 18 2.05 2.13 10.26
CA ILE A 18 1.80 1.01 11.18
C ILE A 18 3.05 0.22 11.58
N GLU A 19 4.15 0.40 10.84
CA GLU A 19 5.46 -0.14 11.20
C GLU A 19 6.12 0.77 12.26
N ASP A 20 5.95 2.09 12.12
CA ASP A 20 6.54 3.07 13.01
C ASP A 20 5.78 3.20 14.34
N ASP A 21 4.45 3.01 14.33
CA ASP A 21 3.60 3.10 15.54
C ASP A 21 3.58 1.81 16.39
N GLY A 22 4.23 0.74 15.92
CA GLY A 22 4.35 -0.54 16.62
C GLY A 22 3.13 -1.47 16.50
N LEU A 23 2.11 -1.12 15.70
CA LEU A 23 0.94 -1.98 15.49
C LEU A 23 1.35 -3.34 14.89
N LEU A 24 2.17 -3.34 13.83
CA LEU A 24 2.56 -4.57 13.15
C LEU A 24 3.31 -5.53 14.09
N ASP A 25 4.25 -5.00 14.87
CA ASP A 25 5.00 -5.75 15.89
C ASP A 25 4.07 -6.28 16.99
N THR A 26 3.14 -5.46 17.47
CA THR A 26 2.18 -5.86 18.50
C THR A 26 1.32 -7.03 18.03
N LEU A 27 0.82 -6.99 16.79
CA LEU A 27 0.03 -8.07 16.23
C LEU A 27 0.85 -9.35 16.10
N SER A 28 2.07 -9.25 15.59
CA SER A 28 2.99 -10.38 15.43
C SER A 28 3.31 -11.06 16.77
N GLN A 29 3.70 -10.28 17.78
CA GLN A 29 4.04 -10.78 19.12
C GLN A 29 2.86 -11.45 19.84
N ASN A 30 1.63 -11.03 19.54
CA ASN A 30 0.41 -11.55 20.16
C ASN A 30 -0.29 -12.62 19.31
N HIS A 31 0.35 -13.07 18.22
CA HIS A 31 -0.22 -14.03 17.26
C HIS A 31 -1.60 -13.58 16.73
N LYS A 32 -1.72 -12.30 16.41
CA LYS A 32 -2.90 -11.67 15.80
C LYS A 32 -2.63 -11.34 14.35
N ALA A 33 -3.68 -11.34 13.55
CA ALA A 33 -3.59 -11.05 12.13
C ALA A 33 -3.78 -9.56 11.85
N LEU A 34 -3.18 -9.11 10.75
CA LEU A 34 -3.48 -7.85 10.09
C LEU A 34 -4.26 -8.11 8.79
N VAL A 35 -5.29 -7.32 8.55
CA VAL A 35 -5.95 -7.17 7.24
C VAL A 35 -5.61 -5.79 6.71
N ALA A 36 -4.77 -5.72 5.67
CA ALA A 36 -4.39 -4.44 5.06
C ALA A 36 -5.49 -3.94 4.13
N TYR A 37 -5.84 -2.65 4.19
CA TYR A 37 -6.66 -1.98 3.18
C TYR A 37 -5.90 -0.86 2.50
N GLY A 38 -6.43 -0.38 1.37
CA GLY A 38 -5.76 0.60 0.52
C GLY A 38 -4.44 0.10 -0.10
N PRO A 39 -4.33 -1.16 -0.54
CA PRO A 39 -3.05 -1.75 -0.98
C PRO A 39 -2.48 -1.11 -2.25
N LEU A 40 -3.31 -0.41 -3.02
CA LEU A 40 -2.90 0.27 -4.24
C LEU A 40 -2.85 1.79 -4.10
N ALA A 41 -3.08 2.34 -2.90
CA ALA A 41 -3.12 3.77 -2.61
C ALA A 41 -3.92 4.56 -3.66
N GLU A 42 -5.22 4.28 -3.78
CA GLU A 42 -6.11 4.92 -4.77
C GLU A 42 -5.66 4.77 -6.24
N GLY A 43 -4.84 3.77 -6.54
CA GLY A 43 -4.29 3.51 -7.87
C GLY A 43 -2.93 4.15 -8.12
N LEU A 44 -2.31 4.78 -7.12
CA LEU A 44 -0.92 5.27 -7.21
C LEU A 44 0.06 4.13 -7.46
N LEU A 45 -0.13 2.97 -6.81
CA LEU A 45 0.71 1.79 -6.99
C LEU A 45 0.26 0.94 -8.18
N THR A 46 -0.13 1.58 -9.29
CA THR A 46 -0.44 0.95 -10.58
C THR A 46 0.20 1.73 -11.73
N ASP A 47 -0.10 1.36 -12.96
CA ASP A 47 0.32 2.07 -14.17
C ASP A 47 -0.39 3.42 -14.40
N LYS A 48 -1.47 3.70 -13.65
CA LYS A 48 -2.39 4.82 -13.87
C LYS A 48 -1.71 6.19 -13.89
N TYR A 49 -0.73 6.40 -13.03
CA TYR A 49 -0.09 7.71 -12.79
C TYR A 49 1.39 7.76 -13.18
N LEU A 50 1.92 6.74 -13.86
CA LEU A 50 3.33 6.68 -14.24
C LEU A 50 3.74 7.78 -15.24
N LYS A 51 2.77 8.32 -15.99
CA LYS A 51 2.97 9.37 -17.01
C LYS A 51 2.72 10.80 -16.48
N GLY A 52 2.43 10.94 -15.20
CA GLY A 52 2.01 12.21 -14.60
C GLY A 52 0.72 12.09 -13.81
N MET A 53 0.43 13.13 -13.01
CA MET A 53 -0.79 13.28 -12.24
C MET A 53 -1.41 14.64 -12.52
N ASP A 54 -2.72 14.67 -12.74
CA ASP A 54 -3.48 15.91 -12.91
C ASP A 54 -3.56 16.71 -11.60
N ASP A 55 -3.91 17.99 -11.71
CA ASP A 55 -3.97 18.88 -10.56
C ASP A 55 -5.07 18.52 -9.57
N ASP A 56 -6.16 17.95 -10.06
CA ASP A 56 -7.38 17.62 -9.32
C ASP A 56 -7.44 16.16 -8.80
N VAL A 57 -6.33 15.41 -8.91
CA VAL A 57 -6.25 14.04 -8.39
C VAL A 57 -6.64 14.00 -6.91
N LYS A 58 -7.69 13.24 -6.62
CA LYS A 58 -8.17 13.01 -5.25
C LYS A 58 -7.41 11.84 -4.63
N ILE A 59 -6.60 12.14 -3.63
CA ILE A 59 -5.91 11.14 -2.78
C ILE A 59 -6.67 11.04 -1.46
N HIS A 60 -6.81 9.84 -0.91
CA HIS A 60 -7.43 9.65 0.39
C HIS A 60 -6.58 10.30 1.49
N TRP A 61 -7.20 10.89 2.52
CA TRP A 61 -6.50 11.62 3.59
C TRP A 61 -5.38 10.80 4.25
N SER A 62 -5.55 9.48 4.37
CA SER A 62 -4.54 8.58 4.94
C SER A 62 -3.26 8.48 4.10
N ASN A 63 -3.29 8.91 2.84
CA ASN A 63 -2.15 8.91 1.92
C ASN A 63 -1.73 10.33 1.52
N GLU A 64 -2.35 11.39 2.05
CA GLU A 64 -2.08 12.78 1.62
C GLU A 64 -0.61 13.19 1.78
N PHE A 65 0.07 12.66 2.79
CA PHE A 65 1.49 12.92 3.02
C PHE A 65 2.40 12.46 1.87
N VAL A 66 1.95 11.53 1.01
CA VAL A 66 2.77 10.98 -0.09
C VAL A 66 3.06 12.01 -1.19
N ILE A 67 2.25 13.07 -1.28
CA ILE A 67 2.43 14.19 -2.22
C ILE A 67 3.05 15.43 -1.56
N LYS A 68 3.48 15.35 -0.29
CA LYS A 68 4.01 16.50 0.45
C LYS A 68 5.20 17.18 -0.24
N HIS A 69 5.99 16.40 -0.98
CA HIS A 69 7.17 16.89 -1.72
C HIS A 69 6.86 17.22 -3.19
N GLY A 70 5.60 17.13 -3.60
CA GLY A 70 5.14 17.41 -4.95
C GLY A 70 4.82 16.15 -5.76
N LYS A 71 3.98 16.33 -6.78
CA LYS A 71 3.49 15.24 -7.62
C LYS A 71 4.59 14.64 -8.50
N ASP A 72 5.49 15.46 -9.03
CA ASP A 72 6.59 15.01 -9.89
C ASP A 72 7.56 14.09 -9.13
N GLU A 73 7.83 14.39 -7.86
CA GLU A 73 8.64 13.53 -7.00
C GLU A 73 7.95 12.18 -6.76
N LEU A 74 6.63 12.21 -6.49
CA LEU A 74 5.86 10.98 -6.35
C LEU A 74 5.86 10.16 -7.66
N VAL A 75 5.64 10.78 -8.82
CA VAL A 75 5.70 10.11 -10.13
C VAL A 75 7.08 9.49 -10.36
N THR A 76 8.15 10.19 -9.99
CA THR A 76 9.52 9.67 -10.09
C THR A 76 9.69 8.42 -9.22
N LYS A 77 9.23 8.45 -7.97
CA LYS A 77 9.24 7.30 -7.05
C LYS A 77 8.40 6.13 -7.58
N LEU A 78 7.22 6.39 -8.12
CA LEU A 78 6.36 5.36 -8.72
C LEU A 78 7.04 4.69 -9.92
N ASN A 79 7.72 5.46 -10.76
CA ASN A 79 8.48 4.92 -11.88
C ASN A 79 9.65 4.03 -11.40
N GLN A 80 10.38 4.44 -10.36
CA GLN A 80 11.43 3.62 -9.76
C GLN A 80 10.89 2.28 -9.24
N LEU A 81 9.75 2.31 -8.52
CA LEU A 81 9.08 1.09 -8.07
C LEU A 81 8.61 0.22 -9.24
N ASN A 82 8.11 0.82 -10.31
CA ASN A 82 7.66 0.11 -11.49
C ASN A 82 8.83 -0.60 -12.22
N GLU A 83 10.02 0.00 -12.25
CA GLU A 83 11.21 -0.68 -12.79
C GLU A 83 11.60 -1.90 -11.95
N ILE A 84 11.50 -1.81 -10.61
CA ILE A 84 11.69 -2.97 -9.73
C ILE A 84 10.65 -4.05 -10.03
N ALA A 85 9.39 -3.68 -10.22
CA ALA A 85 8.32 -4.62 -10.55
C ALA A 85 8.61 -5.35 -11.88
N LYS A 86 8.98 -4.61 -12.93
CA LYS A 86 9.34 -5.15 -14.24
C LYS A 86 10.51 -6.13 -14.17
N ASN A 87 11.55 -5.79 -13.41
CA ASN A 87 12.71 -6.67 -13.20
C ASN A 87 12.34 -8.01 -12.52
N ARG A 88 11.20 -8.07 -11.83
CA ARG A 88 10.64 -9.27 -11.20
C ARG A 88 9.60 -9.99 -12.07
N GLY A 89 9.33 -9.50 -13.28
CA GLY A 89 8.26 -10.02 -14.15
C GLY A 89 6.85 -9.70 -13.65
N GLN A 90 6.69 -8.63 -12.88
CA GLN A 90 5.41 -8.19 -12.30
C GLN A 90 5.04 -6.80 -12.84
N ASN A 91 3.75 -6.47 -12.88
CA ASN A 91 3.33 -5.06 -12.92
C ASN A 91 3.39 -4.44 -11.51
N LEU A 92 3.37 -3.11 -11.42
CA LEU A 92 3.49 -2.40 -10.14
C LEU A 92 2.38 -2.80 -9.13
N ALA A 93 1.16 -3.02 -9.60
CA ALA A 93 0.05 -3.45 -8.75
C ALA A 93 0.30 -4.83 -8.13
N GLN A 94 0.74 -5.79 -8.95
CA GLN A 94 1.11 -7.13 -8.50
C GLN A 94 2.26 -7.09 -7.49
N MET A 95 3.28 -6.25 -7.74
CA MET A 95 4.38 -6.07 -6.79
C MET A 95 3.89 -5.48 -5.46
N SER A 96 2.98 -4.49 -5.48
CA SER A 96 2.43 -3.91 -4.25
C SER A 96 1.68 -4.94 -3.40
N LEU A 97 0.85 -5.78 -4.03
CA LEU A 97 0.15 -6.86 -3.33
C LEU A 97 1.11 -7.91 -2.79
N ALA A 98 2.12 -8.31 -3.58
CA ALA A 98 3.12 -9.27 -3.15
C ALA A 98 3.98 -8.73 -2.01
N TRP A 99 4.27 -7.42 -1.99
CA TRP A 99 5.01 -6.75 -0.94
C TRP A 99 4.27 -6.81 0.40
N LEU A 100 2.95 -6.55 0.40
CA LEU A 100 2.13 -6.69 1.62
C LEU A 100 2.10 -8.13 2.14
N LEU A 101 1.90 -9.10 1.24
CA LEU A 101 1.79 -10.52 1.59
C LEU A 101 3.13 -11.18 1.93
N HIS A 102 4.25 -10.46 1.82
CA HIS A 102 5.56 -10.94 2.25
C HIS A 102 5.65 -11.06 3.79
N ASP A 103 4.95 -10.18 4.53
CA ASP A 103 4.88 -10.27 5.99
C ASP A 103 3.79 -11.26 6.42
N LYS A 104 4.18 -12.28 7.19
CA LYS A 104 3.26 -13.33 7.67
C LYS A 104 2.18 -12.82 8.62
N THR A 105 2.37 -11.64 9.21
CA THR A 105 1.37 -10.96 10.05
C THR A 105 0.20 -10.46 9.20
N VAL A 106 0.44 -10.13 7.93
CA VAL A 106 -0.60 -9.75 6.97
C VAL A 106 -1.31 -11.02 6.48
N ALA A 107 -2.45 -11.33 7.08
CA ALA A 107 -3.22 -12.52 6.73
C ALA A 107 -4.06 -12.33 5.44
N SER A 108 -4.43 -11.09 5.13
CA SER A 108 -5.21 -10.78 3.94
C SER A 108 -5.05 -9.31 3.52
N VAL A 109 -5.38 -9.05 2.27
CA VAL A 109 -5.35 -7.72 1.65
C VAL A 109 -6.71 -7.43 1.02
N VAL A 110 -7.31 -6.30 1.37
CA VAL A 110 -8.59 -5.86 0.81
C VAL A 110 -8.35 -5.05 -0.45
N THR A 111 -8.67 -5.63 -1.61
CA THR A 111 -8.55 -4.97 -2.91
C THR A 111 -9.90 -4.41 -3.37
N GLY A 112 -9.90 -3.16 -3.85
CA GLY A 112 -11.02 -2.60 -4.61
C GLY A 112 -10.73 -2.64 -6.11
N ALA A 113 -11.70 -3.07 -6.92
CA ALA A 113 -11.63 -3.05 -8.38
C ALA A 113 -12.84 -2.29 -8.92
N SER A 114 -12.61 -1.38 -9.86
CA SER A 114 -13.67 -0.57 -10.49
C SER A 114 -14.06 -1.05 -11.88
N LYS A 115 -13.30 -1.98 -12.46
CA LYS A 115 -13.51 -2.61 -13.77
C LYS A 115 -13.01 -4.06 -13.73
N ILE A 116 -13.68 -4.96 -14.46
CA ILE A 116 -13.31 -6.36 -14.65
C ILE A 116 -12.67 -6.50 -16.04
#